data_AF-A0A932TFU0-F1
#
_entry.id   AF-A0A932TFU0-F1
#
_cell.length_a   1.000
_cell.length_b   1.000
_cell.length_c   1.000
_cell.angle_alpha   90.00
_cell.angle_beta   90.00
_cell.angle_gamma   90.00
#
_symmetry.space_group_name_H-M   'P 1'
#
loop_
_entity.id
_entity.type
_entity.pdbx_description
1 polymer ?
#
loop_
_entity_poly.entity_id
_entity_poly.type
_entity_poly.pdbx_seq_one_letter_code
_entity_poly.pdbx_strand_id
1 'polypeptide(L)'
;LHFTEVAPHEKPLLAPEKKKELLSLLEARHPDWPQEKSLALVETMDLWFLCKLPIERQILALEMFEKAQFQDQCQYEVQVEEEWETLNISSVHIVLAWKNVPKHHFLYRLARVIHRHRLVMHGATATYLNPYRIDSILMLSFGIQGIQGEAAWEATDMADFLQEISSLKYFGFQDAINEAFVHSGLIRGNLGNFLRTSLNFIHQVLVYVDPNLYSLSNIEEALCRHPELTLKLCEAFECRFHPKYQNQLQFEILKEHFLELVAQIDTGQEAHDLRRKEVLTQGMHFIAYTLKTNFYLPNKTALAFRLDPTYLNAAPFQRETLFPELPYGIFFINGMHFIAFHIRFKDLSRGGLRTVYPKHKEQVLAERNTVFAECYNLAFTQHNKNKDIPEGGSKAIIFLEAYAYLHTESDILARELAAAAHAPEVIAEKTALFRSEQELEYLYQTQRAFIQNLLSLINCTPEGTLHIAEIVDYWKRPEYLYLGPDENMHDSMIEWIAQESLRVQYRPGGAFISGKPKRGINHK
;
A
#
# COMPACT_ATOMS: atom_id res chain seq x y z
N LEU A 1 -3.93 16.01 15.28
CA LEU A 1 -4.98 15.36 16.12
C LEU A 1 -4.59 13.92 16.38
N HIS A 2 -4.60 13.45 17.63
CA HIS A 2 -4.46 12.03 17.99
C HIS A 2 -5.46 11.75 19.13
N PHE A 3 -5.85 10.49 19.30
CA PHE A 3 -6.62 10.07 20.48
C PHE A 3 -5.72 9.26 21.41
N THR A 4 -5.92 9.45 22.71
CA THR A 4 -5.29 8.65 23.77
C THR A 4 -6.40 8.00 24.56
N GLU A 5 -6.14 6.81 25.06
CA GLU A 5 -7.02 6.18 26.04
C GLU A 5 -6.89 6.93 27.36
N VAL A 6 -8.02 7.20 28.01
CA VAL A 6 -8.02 7.73 29.39
C VAL A 6 -7.81 6.53 30.31
N ALA A 7 -6.78 6.59 31.15
CA ALA A 7 -6.53 5.54 32.14
C ALA A 7 -7.78 5.39 33.04
N PRO A 8 -8.46 4.23 33.03
CA PRO A 8 -9.71 4.09 33.77
C PRO A 8 -9.44 3.95 35.28
N HIS A 9 -10.38 4.42 36.09
CA HIS A 9 -10.35 4.24 37.54
C HIS A 9 -10.61 2.76 37.95
N GLU A 10 -11.33 1.98 37.14
CA GLU A 10 -11.60 0.55 37.33
C GLU A 10 -11.55 -0.22 36.00
N LYS A 11 -10.98 -1.44 36.01
CA LYS A 11 -10.99 -2.33 34.84
C LYS A 11 -12.36 -3.04 34.74
N PRO A 12 -13.05 -3.00 33.59
CA PRO A 12 -14.30 -3.70 33.40
C PRO A 12 -14.06 -5.21 33.46
N LEU A 13 -15.02 -5.92 34.03
CA LEU A 13 -15.01 -7.38 34.11
C LEU A 13 -16.07 -7.92 33.14
N LEU A 14 -15.67 -8.84 32.26
CA LEU A 14 -16.63 -9.64 31.53
C LEU A 14 -17.28 -10.61 32.53
N ALA A 15 -18.61 -10.55 32.67
CA ALA A 15 -19.32 -11.49 33.53
C ALA A 15 -18.99 -12.95 33.10
N PRO A 16 -18.74 -13.88 34.04
CA PRO A 16 -18.31 -15.25 33.69
C PRO A 16 -19.25 -15.95 32.71
N GLU A 17 -20.55 -15.71 32.81
CA GLU A 17 -21.57 -16.24 31.90
C GLU A 17 -21.41 -15.71 30.47
N LYS A 18 -21.24 -14.38 30.32
CA LYS A 18 -20.98 -13.75 29.02
C LYS A 18 -19.66 -14.21 28.39
N LYS A 19 -18.61 -14.41 29.22
CA LYS A 19 -17.34 -14.95 28.74
C LYS A 19 -17.52 -16.36 28.19
N LYS A 20 -18.28 -17.19 28.91
CA LYS A 20 -18.58 -18.56 28.50
C LYS A 20 -19.42 -18.60 27.21
N GLU A 21 -20.42 -17.74 27.10
CA GLU A 21 -21.25 -17.59 25.90
C GLU A 21 -20.41 -17.17 24.69
N LEU A 22 -19.60 -16.11 24.82
CA LEU A 22 -18.72 -15.62 23.75
C LEU A 22 -17.74 -16.70 23.28
N LEU A 23 -17.11 -17.41 24.22
CA LEU A 23 -16.19 -18.51 23.89
C LEU A 23 -16.92 -19.64 23.16
N SER A 24 -18.10 -20.03 23.63
CA SER A 24 -18.89 -21.08 22.99
C SER A 24 -19.29 -20.70 21.55
N LEU A 25 -19.65 -19.45 21.31
CA LEU A 25 -20.00 -18.98 19.96
C LEU A 25 -18.78 -18.88 19.05
N LEU A 26 -17.64 -18.43 19.59
CA LEU A 26 -16.39 -18.36 18.84
C LEU A 26 -15.90 -19.77 18.44
N GLU A 27 -15.95 -20.73 19.36
CA GLU A 27 -15.61 -22.14 19.11
C GLU A 27 -16.58 -22.80 18.11
N ALA A 28 -17.88 -22.46 18.16
CA ALA A 28 -18.85 -22.96 17.19
C ALA A 28 -18.60 -22.42 15.78
N ARG A 29 -18.13 -21.18 15.67
CA ARG A 29 -17.84 -20.52 14.37
C ARG A 29 -16.49 -20.91 13.80
N HIS A 30 -15.52 -21.23 14.64
CA HIS A 30 -14.18 -21.73 14.26
C HIS A 30 -13.86 -23.06 14.98
N PRO A 31 -14.44 -24.19 14.52
CA PRO A 31 -14.20 -25.49 15.14
C PRO A 31 -12.73 -25.96 15.07
N ASP A 32 -11.94 -25.36 14.17
CA ASP A 32 -10.52 -25.59 13.97
C ASP A 32 -9.63 -24.83 14.98
N TRP A 33 -10.18 -23.88 15.73
CA TRP A 33 -9.43 -23.14 16.74
C TRP A 33 -9.35 -23.93 18.04
N PRO A 34 -8.14 -24.20 18.56
CA PRO A 34 -8.00 -24.76 19.90
C PRO A 34 -8.65 -23.83 20.93
N GLN A 35 -9.30 -24.41 21.95
CA GLN A 35 -9.92 -23.64 23.03
C GLN A 35 -8.96 -22.65 23.71
N GLU A 36 -7.69 -23.03 23.86
CA GLU A 36 -6.63 -22.16 24.38
C GLU A 36 -6.44 -20.89 23.54
N LYS A 37 -6.57 -21.00 22.20
CA LYS A 37 -6.48 -19.87 21.27
C LYS A 37 -7.66 -18.91 21.47
N SER A 38 -8.87 -19.44 21.52
CA SER A 38 -10.09 -18.65 21.76
C SER A 38 -10.04 -17.91 23.09
N LEU A 39 -9.58 -18.59 24.15
CA LEU A 39 -9.38 -17.98 25.45
C LEU A 39 -8.32 -16.87 25.41
N ALA A 40 -7.17 -17.13 24.79
CA ALA A 40 -6.10 -16.16 24.66
C ALA A 40 -6.53 -14.90 23.90
N LEU A 41 -7.33 -15.04 22.84
CA LEU A 41 -7.87 -13.90 22.08
C LEU A 41 -8.76 -13.01 22.96
N VAL A 42 -9.68 -13.61 23.70
CA VAL A 42 -10.58 -12.88 24.62
C VAL A 42 -9.80 -12.20 25.74
N GLU A 43 -8.76 -12.84 26.26
CA GLU A 43 -7.95 -12.31 27.37
C GLU A 43 -6.96 -11.23 26.95
N THR A 44 -6.53 -11.24 25.69
CA THR A 44 -5.63 -10.23 25.13
C THR A 44 -6.39 -8.97 24.69
N MET A 45 -7.65 -9.12 24.28
CA MET A 45 -8.49 -8.02 23.82
C MET A 45 -8.78 -7.01 24.94
N ASP A 46 -8.88 -5.73 24.58
CA ASP A 46 -9.33 -4.71 25.53
C ASP A 46 -10.80 -4.94 25.88
N LEU A 47 -11.06 -5.15 27.18
CA LEU A 47 -12.38 -5.48 27.69
C LEU A 47 -13.35 -4.29 27.55
N TRP A 48 -12.89 -3.04 27.57
CA TRP A 48 -13.76 -1.89 27.35
C TRP A 48 -14.31 -1.89 25.93
N PHE A 49 -13.43 -2.02 24.95
CA PHE A 49 -13.77 -2.15 23.55
C PHE A 49 -14.75 -3.31 23.36
N LEU A 50 -14.42 -4.50 23.87
CA LEU A 50 -15.23 -5.69 23.68
C LEU A 50 -16.62 -5.56 24.34
N CYS A 51 -16.70 -5.06 25.57
CA CYS A 51 -17.97 -4.89 26.29
C CYS A 51 -18.93 -3.88 25.65
N LYS A 52 -18.41 -2.94 24.85
CA LYS A 52 -19.22 -1.93 24.15
C LYS A 52 -19.89 -2.47 22.89
N LEU A 53 -19.47 -3.63 22.41
CA LEU A 53 -20.00 -4.24 21.21
C LEU A 53 -21.10 -5.27 21.54
N PRO A 54 -22.15 -5.40 20.69
CA PRO A 54 -23.03 -6.57 20.66
C PRO A 54 -22.24 -7.87 20.47
N ILE A 55 -22.78 -9.01 20.93
CA ILE A 55 -22.08 -10.30 20.96
C ILE A 55 -21.61 -10.73 19.56
N GLU A 56 -22.39 -10.48 18.53
CA GLU A 56 -22.05 -10.78 17.14
C GLU A 56 -20.83 -9.98 16.68
N ARG A 57 -20.73 -8.71 17.09
CA ARG A 57 -19.61 -7.82 16.76
C ARG A 57 -18.37 -8.08 17.62
N GLN A 58 -18.55 -8.62 18.83
CA GLN A 58 -17.44 -9.12 19.64
C GLN A 58 -16.72 -10.27 18.92
N ILE A 59 -17.48 -11.21 18.35
CA ILE A 59 -16.93 -12.33 17.57
C ILE A 59 -16.15 -11.81 16.36
N LEU A 60 -16.75 -10.91 15.56
CA LEU A 60 -16.05 -10.32 14.42
C LEU A 60 -14.78 -9.55 14.82
N ALA A 61 -14.81 -8.84 15.94
CA ALA A 61 -13.63 -8.14 16.44
C ALA A 61 -12.49 -9.11 16.78
N LEU A 62 -12.78 -10.24 17.43
CA LEU A 62 -11.80 -11.26 17.76
C LEU A 62 -11.25 -11.94 16.49
N GLU A 63 -12.09 -12.18 15.49
CA GLU A 63 -11.67 -12.68 14.17
C GLU A 63 -10.72 -11.73 13.45
N MET A 64 -11.09 -10.44 13.39
CA MET A 64 -10.23 -9.44 12.74
C MET A 64 -8.91 -9.28 13.49
N PHE A 65 -8.96 -9.29 14.82
CA PHE A 65 -7.76 -9.24 15.65
C PHE A 65 -6.82 -10.43 15.42
N GLU A 66 -7.36 -11.64 15.32
CA GLU A 66 -6.58 -12.84 15.00
C GLU A 66 -5.86 -12.70 13.66
N LYS A 67 -6.58 -12.29 12.61
CA LYS A 67 -5.99 -12.08 11.28
C LYS A 67 -4.93 -10.98 11.28
N ALA A 68 -5.16 -9.89 12.01
CA ALA A 68 -4.28 -8.72 12.04
C ALA A 68 -2.94 -8.97 12.76
N GLN A 69 -2.84 -10.02 13.58
CA GLN A 69 -1.57 -10.44 14.18
C GLN A 69 -0.57 -10.94 13.14
N PHE A 70 -1.05 -11.44 12.00
CA PHE A 70 -0.22 -12.08 10.97
C PHE A 70 -0.19 -11.32 9.63
N GLN A 71 -1.07 -10.33 9.44
CA GLN A 71 -1.22 -9.62 8.17
C GLN A 71 -1.08 -8.10 8.34
N ASP A 72 -0.33 -7.45 7.45
CA ASP A 72 -0.20 -5.98 7.41
C ASP A 72 -1.43 -5.29 6.79
N GLN A 73 -2.15 -5.99 5.92
CA GLN A 73 -3.39 -5.54 5.30
C GLN A 73 -4.45 -5.22 6.36
N CYS A 74 -5.33 -4.25 6.08
CA CYS A 74 -6.42 -3.91 6.99
C CYS A 74 -7.38 -5.08 7.07
N GLN A 75 -7.54 -5.71 8.23
CA GLN A 75 -8.52 -6.78 8.38
C GLN A 75 -9.84 -6.12 8.74
N TYR A 76 -10.88 -6.34 7.94
CA TYR A 76 -12.19 -5.75 8.21
C TYR A 76 -13.31 -6.69 7.81
N GLU A 77 -14.44 -6.54 8.48
CA GLU A 77 -15.72 -7.12 8.08
C GLU A 77 -16.79 -6.03 8.01
N VAL A 78 -17.71 -6.21 7.06
CA VAL A 78 -18.80 -5.29 6.78
C VAL A 78 -20.12 -6.02 7.06
N GLN A 79 -20.91 -5.48 7.98
CA GLN A 79 -22.26 -5.93 8.25
C GLN A 79 -23.26 -4.93 7.68
N VAL A 80 -24.16 -5.43 6.84
CA VAL A 80 -25.29 -4.67 6.28
C VAL A 80 -26.50 -4.96 7.16
N GLU A 81 -27.16 -3.91 7.64
CA GLU A 81 -28.35 -4.02 8.49
C GLU A 81 -29.57 -3.71 7.61
N GLU A 82 -30.33 -4.72 7.18
CA GLU A 82 -31.48 -4.51 6.29
C GLU A 82 -32.64 -3.79 7.00
N GLU A 83 -32.82 -4.05 8.29
CA GLU A 83 -33.87 -3.45 9.14
C GLU A 83 -33.37 -2.17 9.87
N TRP A 84 -32.38 -1.48 9.30
CA TRP A 84 -31.73 -0.35 9.97
C TRP A 84 -32.67 0.81 10.30
N GLU A 85 -33.67 1.08 9.46
CA GLU A 85 -34.67 2.13 9.68
C GLU A 85 -35.56 1.82 10.88
N THR A 86 -36.02 0.58 11.01
CA THR A 86 -36.93 0.17 12.09
C THR A 86 -36.20 0.06 13.42
N LEU A 87 -34.95 -0.39 13.39
CA LEU A 87 -34.08 -0.53 14.56
C LEU A 87 -33.41 0.79 14.98
N ASN A 88 -33.51 1.85 14.16
CA ASN A 88 -32.85 3.13 14.36
C ASN A 88 -31.33 2.97 14.59
N ILE A 89 -30.70 2.16 13.75
CA ILE A 89 -29.26 1.88 13.74
C ILE A 89 -28.63 2.33 12.41
N SER A 90 -27.31 2.29 12.32
CA SER A 90 -26.61 2.57 11.06
C SER A 90 -26.88 1.47 10.04
N SER A 91 -27.07 1.85 8.78
CA SER A 91 -27.29 0.90 7.68
C SER A 91 -26.11 -0.04 7.45
N VAL A 92 -24.88 0.43 7.69
CA VAL A 92 -23.68 -0.41 7.61
C VAL A 92 -22.82 -0.27 8.86
N HIS A 93 -22.35 -1.41 9.37
CA HIS A 93 -21.38 -1.49 10.44
C HIS A 93 -20.07 -2.10 9.94
N ILE A 94 -18.96 -1.50 10.33
CA ILE A 94 -17.62 -1.97 9.98
C ILE A 94 -16.86 -2.28 11.26
N VAL A 95 -16.28 -3.47 11.33
CA VAL A 95 -15.33 -3.88 12.37
C VAL A 95 -13.99 -4.10 11.69
N LEU A 96 -12.95 -3.41 12.13
CA LEU A 96 -11.60 -3.57 11.59
C LEU A 96 -10.54 -3.74 12.68
N ALA A 97 -9.48 -4.44 12.30
CA ALA A 97 -8.25 -4.61 13.03
C ALA A 97 -7.07 -4.32 12.09
N TRP A 98 -6.15 -3.47 12.51
CA TRP A 98 -5.06 -3.07 11.62
C TRP A 98 -3.74 -2.82 12.36
N LYS A 99 -2.72 -3.58 11.95
CA LYS A 99 -1.37 -3.53 12.53
C LYS A 99 -0.65 -2.21 12.22
N ASN A 100 0.06 -1.66 13.19
CA ASN A 100 0.96 -0.51 13.06
C ASN A 100 0.29 0.70 12.39
N VAL A 101 -0.95 1.00 12.80
CA VAL A 101 -1.62 2.23 12.38
C VAL A 101 -1.07 3.40 13.19
N PRO A 102 -0.61 4.50 12.56
CA PRO A 102 -0.16 5.67 13.29
C PRO A 102 -1.31 6.34 14.04
N LYS A 103 -1.08 6.77 15.29
CA LYS A 103 -2.07 7.56 16.04
C LYS A 103 -2.26 8.95 15.44
N HIS A 104 -1.21 9.53 14.88
CA HIS A 104 -1.21 10.87 14.32
C HIS A 104 -2.14 10.99 13.10
N HIS A 105 -3.19 11.80 13.25
CA HIS A 105 -4.22 12.14 12.25
C HIS A 105 -5.02 10.97 11.67
N PHE A 106 -4.86 9.72 12.10
CA PHE A 106 -5.57 8.61 11.47
C PHE A 106 -7.10 8.75 11.51
N LEU A 107 -7.70 9.01 12.68
CA LEU A 107 -9.16 9.22 12.78
C LEU A 107 -9.63 10.46 12.01
N TYR A 108 -8.79 11.50 11.93
CA TYR A 108 -9.10 12.69 11.14
C TYR A 108 -9.14 12.34 9.64
N ARG A 109 -8.19 11.53 9.15
CA ARG A 109 -8.19 11.04 7.78
C ARG A 109 -9.42 10.18 7.51
N LEU A 110 -9.75 9.27 8.43
CA LEU A 110 -10.93 8.41 8.32
C LEU A 110 -12.22 9.24 8.20
N ALA A 111 -12.39 10.26 9.05
CA ALA A 111 -13.53 11.16 8.99
C ALA A 111 -13.61 11.91 7.64
N ARG A 112 -12.47 12.35 7.07
CA ARG A 112 -12.44 12.98 5.74
C ARG A 112 -12.85 12.02 4.63
N VAL A 113 -12.44 10.75 4.69
CA VAL A 113 -12.86 9.72 3.72
C VAL A 113 -14.37 9.52 3.81
N ILE A 114 -14.89 9.25 5.02
CA ILE A 114 -16.33 9.05 5.26
C ILE A 114 -17.14 10.23 4.72
N HIS A 115 -16.77 11.46 5.08
CA HIS A 115 -17.47 12.66 4.62
C HIS A 115 -17.47 12.81 3.09
N ARG A 116 -16.34 12.54 2.43
CA ARG A 116 -16.21 12.66 0.97
C ARG A 116 -17.02 11.61 0.22
N HIS A 117 -17.21 10.44 0.81
CA HIS A 117 -18.14 9.44 0.31
C HIS A 117 -19.61 9.77 0.61
N ARG A 118 -19.90 10.98 1.11
CA ARG A 118 -21.25 11.43 1.49
C ARG A 118 -21.86 10.56 2.59
N LEU A 119 -21.01 10.02 3.46
CA LEU A 119 -21.39 9.22 4.62
C LEU A 119 -21.21 10.02 5.91
N VAL A 120 -21.89 9.58 6.95
CA VAL A 120 -21.74 10.06 8.33
C VAL A 120 -21.46 8.88 9.26
N MET A 121 -20.62 9.13 10.27
CA MET A 121 -20.33 8.15 11.32
C MET A 121 -21.23 8.44 12.53
N HIS A 122 -22.16 7.53 12.84
CA HIS A 122 -23.09 7.69 13.97
C HIS A 122 -22.47 7.36 15.33
N GLY A 123 -21.49 6.45 15.33
CA GLY A 123 -20.77 6.06 16.53
C GLY A 123 -19.54 5.22 16.19
N ALA A 124 -18.51 5.33 17.02
CA ALA A 124 -17.30 4.53 16.91
C ALA A 124 -16.78 4.12 18.28
N THR A 125 -16.26 2.90 18.35
CA THR A 125 -15.50 2.36 19.48
C THR A 125 -14.12 2.00 18.94
N ALA A 126 -13.06 2.45 19.61
CA ALA A 126 -11.68 2.23 19.16
C ALA A 126 -10.77 1.95 20.35
N THR A 127 -9.74 1.14 20.13
CA THR A 127 -8.66 0.89 21.10
C THR A 127 -7.38 0.53 20.35
N TYR A 128 -6.22 0.80 20.96
CA TYR A 128 -4.96 0.26 20.49
C TYR A 128 -4.47 -0.84 21.42
N LEU A 129 -4.26 -2.03 20.88
CA LEU A 129 -3.60 -3.12 21.58
C LEU A 129 -2.08 -2.97 21.40
N ASN A 130 -1.31 -3.12 22.48
CA ASN A 130 0.14 -2.96 22.49
C ASN A 130 0.63 -1.67 21.80
N PRO A 131 0.08 -0.47 22.11
CA PRO A 131 0.24 0.76 21.32
C PRO A 131 1.68 1.22 21.09
N TYR A 132 2.64 0.73 21.88
CA TYR A 132 4.04 1.17 21.85
C TYR A 132 5.02 0.03 21.55
N ARG A 133 4.53 -1.04 20.93
CA ARG A 133 5.35 -2.15 20.46
C ARG A 133 5.19 -2.35 18.96
N ILE A 134 6.06 -3.17 18.38
CA ILE A 134 6.05 -3.53 16.95
C ILE A 134 4.80 -4.31 16.50
N ASP A 135 4.05 -4.83 17.46
CA ASP A 135 2.81 -5.58 17.30
C ASP A 135 1.57 -4.74 17.66
N SER A 136 1.67 -3.41 17.58
CA SER A 136 0.55 -2.50 17.82
C SER A 136 -0.59 -2.79 16.84
N ILE A 137 -1.81 -2.94 17.34
CA ILE A 137 -3.01 -3.17 16.51
C ILE A 137 -4.09 -2.19 16.90
N LEU A 138 -4.56 -1.40 15.93
CA LEU A 138 -5.78 -0.61 16.06
C LEU A 138 -6.99 -1.52 15.89
N MET A 139 -7.84 -1.59 16.90
CA MET A 139 -9.20 -2.10 16.77
C MET A 139 -10.17 -0.94 16.63
N LEU A 140 -11.07 -1.02 15.65
CA LEU A 140 -12.06 0.02 15.41
C LEU A 140 -13.38 -0.61 14.94
N SER A 141 -14.48 -0.26 15.60
CA SER A 141 -15.83 -0.61 15.18
C SER A 141 -16.65 0.65 15.05
N PHE A 142 -17.31 0.85 13.92
CA PHE A 142 -18.09 2.06 13.66
C PHE A 142 -19.28 1.79 12.74
N GLY A 143 -20.35 2.56 12.93
CA GLY A 143 -21.53 2.57 12.07
C GLY A 143 -21.52 3.75 11.11
N ILE A 144 -21.90 3.51 9.86
CA ILE A 144 -22.01 4.51 8.80
C ILE A 144 -23.39 4.51 8.13
N GLN A 145 -23.79 5.66 7.63
CA GLN A 145 -25.03 5.89 6.90
C GLN A 145 -24.85 7.04 5.91
N GLY A 146 -25.74 7.17 4.92
CA GLY A 146 -25.78 8.32 4.03
C GLY A 146 -26.03 9.63 4.76
N ILE A 147 -25.39 10.71 4.30
CA ILE A 147 -25.51 12.04 4.92
C ILE A 147 -26.91 12.65 4.76
N GLN A 148 -27.73 12.17 3.82
CA GLN A 148 -29.12 12.59 3.65
C GLN A 148 -30.10 11.66 4.38
N GLY A 149 -29.58 10.73 5.18
CA GLY A 149 -30.36 9.75 5.94
C GLY A 149 -30.65 8.46 5.17
N GLU A 150 -30.18 8.32 3.93
CA GLU A 150 -30.29 7.12 3.10
C GLU A 150 -29.32 6.00 3.53
N ALA A 151 -29.50 4.79 2.98
CA ALA A 151 -28.59 3.69 3.28
C ALA A 151 -27.18 3.96 2.71
N ALA A 152 -26.14 3.46 3.39
CA ALA A 152 -24.76 3.74 2.98
C ALA A 152 -24.44 3.24 1.56
N TRP A 153 -25.02 2.11 1.14
CA TRP A 153 -24.87 1.55 -0.20
C TRP A 153 -25.66 2.29 -1.30
N GLU A 154 -26.59 3.15 -0.92
CA GLU A 154 -27.30 4.04 -1.84
C GLU A 154 -26.56 5.37 -1.99
N ALA A 155 -25.91 5.82 -0.92
CA ALA A 155 -25.14 7.07 -0.88
C ALA A 155 -23.83 7.01 -1.68
N THR A 156 -23.18 5.84 -1.74
CA THR A 156 -21.84 5.71 -2.34
C THR A 156 -21.55 4.33 -2.91
N ASP A 157 -20.52 4.25 -3.77
CA ASP A 157 -19.92 2.98 -4.15
C ASP A 157 -19.14 2.40 -2.96
N MET A 158 -19.75 1.41 -2.30
CA MET A 158 -19.16 0.76 -1.13
C MET A 158 -17.83 0.05 -1.44
N ALA A 159 -17.63 -0.45 -2.67
CA ALA A 159 -16.37 -1.09 -3.03
C ALA A 159 -15.24 -0.06 -3.09
N ASP A 160 -15.49 1.10 -3.71
CA ASP A 160 -14.54 2.21 -3.75
C ASP A 160 -14.23 2.76 -2.35
N PHE A 161 -15.27 2.94 -1.52
CA PHE A 161 -15.11 3.36 -0.13
C PHE A 161 -14.24 2.38 0.69
N LEU A 162 -14.53 1.08 0.61
CA LEU A 162 -13.79 0.05 1.35
C LEU A 162 -12.32 -0.04 0.90
N GLN A 163 -12.08 0.10 -0.41
CA GLN A 163 -10.74 0.16 -0.98
C GLN A 163 -9.96 1.39 -0.50
N GLU A 164 -10.65 2.53 -0.32
CA GLU A 164 -10.02 3.74 0.16
C GLU A 164 -9.68 3.65 1.66
N ILE A 165 -10.59 3.16 2.51
CA ILE A 165 -10.30 3.01 3.95
C ILE A 165 -9.16 2.00 4.19
N SER A 166 -9.09 0.93 3.41
CA SER A 166 -8.06 -0.11 3.55
C SER A 166 -6.67 0.34 3.10
N SER A 167 -6.59 1.48 2.39
CA SER A 167 -5.34 2.10 1.95
C SER A 167 -4.95 3.37 2.73
N LEU A 168 -5.80 3.81 3.66
CA LEU A 168 -5.72 5.10 4.36
C LEU A 168 -4.39 5.38 5.06
N LYS A 169 -3.75 4.36 5.64
CA LYS A 169 -2.45 4.55 6.32
C LYS A 169 -1.28 4.61 5.34
N TYR A 170 -1.43 4.05 4.14
CA TYR A 170 -0.33 3.89 3.18
C TYR A 170 -0.12 5.10 2.27
N PHE A 171 -1.16 5.91 2.05
CA PHE A 171 -1.08 7.10 1.20
C PHE A 171 -1.22 8.40 1.99
N GLY A 172 -0.44 9.39 1.57
CA GLY A 172 -0.54 10.76 2.08
C GLY A 172 -1.82 11.46 1.60
N PHE A 173 -2.19 12.52 2.30
CA PHE A 173 -3.32 13.38 1.95
C PHE A 173 -2.97 14.88 1.99
N GLN A 174 -1.74 15.22 2.38
CA GLN A 174 -1.27 16.60 2.53
C GLN A 174 -0.44 16.98 1.31
N ASP A 175 -1.10 17.08 0.16
CA ASP A 175 -0.47 17.32 -1.13
C ASP A 175 -1.42 18.09 -2.05
N ALA A 176 -0.87 18.67 -3.12
CA ALA A 176 -1.64 19.48 -4.06
C ALA A 176 -2.65 18.63 -4.84
N ILE A 177 -2.35 17.36 -5.09
CA ILE A 177 -3.29 16.41 -5.71
C ILE A 177 -4.55 16.27 -4.86
N ASN A 178 -4.40 16.18 -3.53
CA ASN A 178 -5.53 16.10 -2.61
C ASN A 178 -6.43 17.34 -2.75
N GLU A 179 -5.84 18.53 -2.64
CA GLU A 179 -6.61 19.77 -2.63
C GLU A 179 -7.23 20.08 -3.99
N ALA A 180 -6.49 19.86 -5.08
CA ALA A 180 -6.96 20.13 -6.43
C ALA A 180 -8.07 19.18 -6.88
N PHE A 181 -7.97 17.88 -6.57
CA PHE A 181 -8.83 16.86 -7.18
C PHE A 181 -9.71 16.08 -6.21
N VAL A 182 -9.15 15.66 -5.09
CA VAL A 182 -9.84 14.74 -4.17
C VAL A 182 -10.79 15.51 -3.25
N HIS A 183 -10.31 16.61 -2.66
CA HIS A 183 -11.09 17.45 -1.76
C HIS A 183 -12.20 18.21 -2.50
N SER A 184 -11.92 18.64 -3.73
CA SER A 184 -12.88 19.30 -4.62
C SER A 184 -13.97 18.37 -5.16
N GLY A 185 -13.79 17.04 -5.03
CA GLY A 185 -14.72 16.04 -5.53
C GLY A 185 -14.61 15.79 -7.05
N LEU A 186 -13.55 16.27 -7.70
CA LEU A 186 -13.30 16.01 -9.12
C LEU A 186 -12.90 14.55 -9.38
N ILE A 187 -12.17 13.91 -8.44
CA ILE A 187 -11.84 12.48 -8.50
C ILE A 187 -12.07 11.78 -7.16
N ARG A 188 -12.24 10.46 -7.23
CA ARG A 188 -12.26 9.56 -6.06
C ARG A 188 -10.87 9.44 -5.44
N GLY A 189 -10.78 9.13 -4.14
CA GLY A 189 -9.47 9.11 -3.47
C GLY A 189 -8.54 8.02 -3.95
N ASN A 190 -9.09 6.87 -4.34
CA ASN A 190 -8.31 5.80 -4.97
C ASN A 190 -7.60 6.30 -6.24
N LEU A 191 -8.26 7.10 -7.08
CA LEU A 191 -7.63 7.74 -8.24
C LEU A 191 -6.58 8.79 -7.84
N GLY A 192 -6.79 9.50 -6.72
CA GLY A 192 -5.74 10.35 -6.13
C GLY A 192 -4.48 9.56 -5.76
N ASN A 193 -4.63 8.35 -5.21
CA ASN A 193 -3.51 7.45 -4.91
C ASN A 193 -2.82 6.94 -6.19
N PHE A 194 -3.58 6.72 -7.27
CA PHE A 194 -3.00 6.47 -8.59
C PHE A 194 -2.17 7.66 -9.07
N LEU A 195 -2.68 8.89 -9.03
CA LEU A 195 -1.94 10.08 -9.47
C LEU A 195 -0.65 10.30 -8.67
N ARG A 196 -0.67 10.11 -7.35
CA ARG A 196 0.54 10.15 -6.51
C ARG A 196 1.56 9.10 -6.93
N THR A 197 1.10 7.92 -7.35
CA THR A 197 1.97 6.85 -7.82
C THR A 197 2.53 7.14 -9.20
N SER A 198 1.71 7.65 -10.12
CA SER A 198 2.13 8.11 -11.44
C SER A 198 3.16 9.23 -11.34
N LEU A 199 2.96 10.20 -10.43
CA LEU A 199 3.95 11.25 -10.15
C LEU A 199 5.32 10.66 -9.79
N ASN A 200 5.34 9.69 -8.88
CA ASN A 200 6.58 9.03 -8.47
C ASN A 200 7.25 8.29 -9.62
N PHE A 201 6.49 7.62 -10.48
CA PHE A 201 7.04 6.96 -11.66
C PHE A 201 7.59 7.97 -12.68
N ILE A 202 6.81 9.01 -13.02
CA ILE A 202 7.19 10.07 -13.97
C ILE A 202 8.50 10.72 -13.52
N HIS A 203 8.66 10.98 -12.22
CA HIS A 203 9.91 11.48 -11.66
C HIS A 203 11.10 10.57 -11.99
N GLN A 204 10.97 9.26 -11.81
CA GLN A 204 12.04 8.29 -12.07
C GLN A 204 12.47 8.22 -13.54
N VAL A 205 11.67 8.78 -14.46
CA VAL A 205 11.94 8.81 -15.89
C VAL A 205 12.47 10.18 -16.32
N LEU A 206 11.82 11.26 -15.87
CA LEU A 206 12.16 12.62 -16.29
C LEU A 206 13.38 13.20 -15.56
N VAL A 207 13.80 12.60 -14.45
CA VAL A 207 15.01 13.01 -13.70
C VAL A 207 16.29 12.96 -14.57
N TYR A 208 16.33 12.12 -15.61
CA TYR A 208 17.47 12.04 -16.53
C TYR A 208 17.49 13.13 -17.60
N VAL A 209 16.38 13.83 -17.80
CA VAL A 209 16.33 14.98 -18.71
C VAL A 209 16.90 16.21 -18.01
N ASP A 210 16.31 16.56 -16.86
CA ASP A 210 16.77 17.63 -16.00
C ASP A 210 16.20 17.44 -14.57
N PRO A 211 17.04 17.10 -13.59
CA PRO A 211 16.57 16.83 -12.22
C PRO A 211 16.03 18.07 -11.50
N ASN A 212 16.42 19.28 -11.91
CA ASN A 212 15.90 20.52 -11.33
C ASN A 212 14.53 20.86 -11.92
N LEU A 213 14.38 20.70 -13.24
CA LEU A 213 13.11 20.96 -13.92
C LEU A 213 12.03 19.96 -13.51
N TYR A 214 12.40 18.68 -13.35
CA TYR A 214 11.50 17.57 -13.05
C TYR A 214 11.60 17.07 -11.60
N SER A 215 11.71 17.99 -10.65
CA SER A 215 11.51 17.68 -9.23
C SER A 215 10.08 17.19 -8.96
N LEU A 216 9.87 16.43 -7.87
CA LEU A 216 8.54 15.95 -7.48
C LEU A 216 7.49 17.06 -7.41
N SER A 217 7.85 18.21 -6.83
CA SER A 217 6.96 19.37 -6.70
C SER A 217 6.59 19.98 -8.05
N ASN A 218 7.51 20.00 -9.01
CA ASN A 218 7.24 20.53 -10.34
C ASN A 218 6.36 19.59 -11.17
N ILE A 219 6.55 18.27 -11.00
CA ILE A 219 5.68 17.26 -11.61
C ILE A 219 4.28 17.33 -10.99
N GLU A 220 4.20 17.50 -9.67
CA GLU A 220 2.92 17.69 -8.97
C GLU A 220 2.17 18.91 -9.48
N GLU A 221 2.86 20.06 -9.58
CA GLU A 221 2.29 21.28 -10.15
C GLU A 221 1.78 21.05 -11.57
N ALA A 222 2.56 20.36 -12.41
CA ALA A 222 2.19 20.11 -13.79
C ALA A 222 0.91 19.25 -13.90
N LEU A 223 0.77 18.23 -13.05
CA LEU A 223 -0.45 17.42 -12.96
C LEU A 223 -1.65 18.23 -12.42
N CYS A 224 -1.42 19.19 -11.52
CA CYS A 224 -2.51 19.99 -10.93
C CYS A 224 -2.93 21.19 -11.80
N ARG A 225 -2.06 21.67 -12.69
CA ARG A 225 -2.27 22.93 -13.43
C ARG A 225 -3.40 22.85 -14.47
N HIS A 226 -3.59 21.68 -15.07
CA HIS A 226 -4.60 21.39 -16.10
C HIS A 226 -5.54 20.28 -15.63
N PRO A 227 -6.47 20.57 -14.70
CA PRO A 227 -7.35 19.54 -14.14
C PRO A 227 -8.11 18.74 -15.20
N GLU A 228 -8.53 19.39 -16.29
CA GLU A 228 -9.23 18.79 -17.41
C GLU A 228 -8.45 17.67 -18.11
N LEU A 229 -7.11 17.80 -18.18
CA LEU A 229 -6.24 16.78 -18.76
C LEU A 229 -5.97 15.66 -17.76
N THR A 230 -5.75 16.00 -16.49
CA THR A 230 -5.54 14.99 -15.44
C THR A 230 -6.77 14.12 -15.21
N LEU A 231 -7.98 14.68 -15.35
CA LEU A 231 -9.22 13.90 -15.36
C LEU A 231 -9.25 12.88 -16.51
N LYS A 232 -8.83 13.28 -17.70
CA LYS A 232 -8.71 12.36 -18.86
C LYS A 232 -7.67 11.27 -18.64
N LEU A 233 -6.59 11.54 -17.90
CA LEU A 233 -5.65 10.49 -17.48
C LEU A 233 -6.33 9.46 -16.57
N CYS A 234 -7.13 9.91 -15.61
CA CYS A 234 -7.90 9.00 -14.75
C CYS A 234 -8.92 8.20 -15.58
N GLU A 235 -9.67 8.85 -16.47
CA GLU A 235 -10.62 8.18 -17.38
C GLU A 235 -9.94 7.12 -18.24
N ALA A 236 -8.78 7.42 -18.82
CA ALA A 236 -8.01 6.48 -19.62
C ALA A 236 -7.50 5.30 -18.78
N PHE A 237 -7.05 5.55 -17.55
CA PHE A 237 -6.63 4.50 -16.63
C PHE A 237 -7.78 3.54 -16.31
N GLU A 238 -8.96 4.05 -15.98
CA GLU A 238 -10.13 3.22 -15.69
C GLU A 238 -10.62 2.46 -16.92
N CYS A 239 -10.67 3.15 -18.08
CA CYS A 239 -11.05 2.55 -19.35
C CYS A 239 -10.14 1.38 -19.73
N ARG A 240 -8.87 1.40 -19.32
CA ARG A 240 -7.94 0.30 -19.56
C ARG A 240 -8.04 -0.80 -18.49
N PHE A 241 -8.07 -0.44 -17.20
CA PHE A 241 -7.82 -1.43 -16.14
C PHE A 241 -9.05 -1.84 -15.33
N HIS A 242 -10.23 -1.23 -15.52
CA HIS A 242 -11.40 -1.61 -14.74
C HIS A 242 -11.81 -3.06 -15.05
N PRO A 243 -11.85 -3.98 -14.05
CA PRO A 243 -12.00 -5.42 -14.29
C PRO A 243 -13.29 -5.79 -15.03
N LYS A 244 -14.35 -4.99 -14.84
CA LYS A 244 -15.66 -5.20 -15.47
C LYS A 244 -15.94 -4.32 -16.69
N TYR A 245 -15.27 -3.17 -16.80
CA TYR A 245 -15.66 -2.08 -17.71
C TYR A 245 -14.53 -1.67 -18.66
N GLN A 246 -13.43 -2.42 -18.67
CA GLN A 246 -12.33 -2.14 -19.59
C GLN A 246 -12.78 -2.16 -21.06
N ASN A 247 -12.25 -1.24 -21.84
CA ASN A 247 -12.52 -1.10 -23.27
C ASN A 247 -11.28 -0.59 -24.00
N GLN A 248 -10.56 -1.50 -24.66
CA GLN A 248 -9.32 -1.16 -25.36
C GLN A 248 -9.53 -0.13 -26.47
N LEU A 249 -10.61 -0.23 -27.24
CA LEU A 249 -10.86 0.69 -28.36
C LEU A 249 -11.10 2.12 -27.84
N GLN A 250 -11.92 2.25 -26.80
CA GLN A 250 -12.19 3.54 -26.17
C GLN A 250 -10.92 4.12 -25.54
N PHE A 251 -10.06 3.28 -24.94
CA PHE A 251 -8.77 3.71 -24.42
C PHE A 251 -7.88 4.31 -25.51
N GLU A 252 -7.75 3.68 -26.68
CA GLU A 252 -6.94 4.22 -27.78
C GLU A 252 -7.47 5.58 -28.27
N ILE A 253 -8.79 5.73 -28.41
CA ILE A 253 -9.43 7.01 -28.79
C ILE A 253 -9.15 8.10 -27.75
N LEU A 254 -9.31 7.78 -26.45
CA LEU A 254 -9.03 8.71 -25.36
C LEU A 254 -7.55 9.12 -25.33
N LYS A 255 -6.64 8.16 -25.58
CA LYS A 255 -5.21 8.38 -25.62
C LYS A 255 -4.81 9.34 -26.74
N GLU A 256 -5.27 9.10 -27.97
CA GLU A 256 -4.96 9.95 -29.12
C GLU A 256 -5.46 11.38 -28.90
N HIS A 257 -6.74 11.52 -28.54
CA HIS A 257 -7.33 12.82 -28.27
C HIS A 257 -6.64 13.55 -27.09
N PHE A 258 -6.25 12.82 -26.04
CA PHE A 258 -5.50 13.41 -24.94
C PHE A 258 -4.16 13.99 -25.40
N LEU A 259 -3.39 13.25 -26.21
CA LEU A 259 -2.09 13.70 -26.69
C LEU A 259 -2.22 14.92 -27.62
N GLU A 260 -3.29 14.99 -28.43
CA GLU A 260 -3.60 16.18 -29.22
C GLU A 260 -3.86 17.41 -28.34
N LEU A 261 -4.64 17.26 -27.27
CA LEU A 261 -4.91 18.35 -26.32
C LEU A 261 -3.64 18.79 -25.58
N VAL A 262 -2.78 17.84 -25.17
CA VAL A 262 -1.50 18.15 -24.53
C VAL A 262 -0.61 18.95 -25.47
N ALA A 263 -0.54 18.60 -26.75
CA ALA A 263 0.26 19.33 -27.73
C ALA A 263 -0.16 20.81 -27.86
N GLN A 264 -1.44 21.11 -27.63
CA GLN A 264 -2.03 22.45 -27.73
C GLN A 264 -1.84 23.31 -26.47
N ILE A 265 -1.23 22.82 -25.39
CA ILE A 265 -0.97 23.64 -24.19
C ILE A 265 -0.09 24.84 -24.57
N ASP A 266 -0.60 26.04 -24.31
CA ASP A 266 0.11 27.31 -24.44
C ASP A 266 -0.44 28.29 -23.41
N THR A 267 0.34 28.55 -22.35
CA THR A 267 0.02 29.52 -21.31
C THR A 267 0.81 30.82 -21.47
N GLY A 268 1.55 30.96 -22.57
CA GLY A 268 2.52 32.03 -22.79
C GLY A 268 3.81 31.88 -21.97
N GLN A 269 4.02 30.74 -21.29
CA GLN A 269 5.20 30.45 -20.48
C GLN A 269 5.89 29.19 -20.99
N GLU A 270 6.61 29.31 -22.11
CA GLU A 270 7.16 28.19 -22.89
C GLU A 270 7.89 27.14 -22.05
N ALA A 271 8.77 27.54 -21.12
CA ALA A 271 9.51 26.60 -20.28
C ALA A 271 8.60 25.77 -19.35
N HIS A 272 7.55 26.38 -18.81
CA HIS A 272 6.58 25.67 -17.98
C HIS A 272 5.66 24.78 -18.83
N ASP A 273 5.28 25.26 -20.01
CA ASP A 273 4.40 24.54 -20.92
C ASP A 273 5.10 23.29 -21.48
N LEU A 274 6.38 23.40 -21.85
CA LEU A 274 7.17 22.23 -22.27
C LEU A 274 7.25 21.19 -21.15
N ARG A 275 7.56 21.61 -19.91
CA ARG A 275 7.57 20.71 -18.75
C ARG A 275 6.23 20.02 -18.55
N ARG A 276 5.13 20.78 -18.60
CA ARG A 276 3.76 20.25 -18.42
C ARG A 276 3.39 19.25 -19.50
N LYS A 277 3.74 19.54 -20.76
CA LYS A 277 3.54 18.63 -21.90
C LYS A 277 4.26 17.31 -21.68
N GLU A 278 5.52 17.36 -21.26
CA GLU A 278 6.29 16.14 -20.98
C GLU A 278 5.70 15.34 -19.81
N VAL A 279 5.36 16.00 -18.70
CA VAL A 279 4.76 15.33 -17.52
C VAL A 279 3.44 14.63 -17.88
N LEU A 280 2.54 15.33 -18.57
CA LEU A 280 1.23 14.78 -18.94
C LEU A 280 1.37 13.65 -19.98
N THR A 281 2.28 13.80 -20.94
CA THR A 281 2.60 12.74 -21.92
C THR A 281 3.14 11.50 -21.23
N GLN A 282 4.07 11.64 -20.30
CA GLN A 282 4.60 10.51 -19.53
C GLN A 282 3.53 9.86 -18.63
N GLY A 283 2.59 10.63 -18.09
CA GLY A 283 1.41 10.10 -17.39
C GLY A 283 0.57 9.18 -18.29
N MET A 284 0.30 9.58 -19.53
CA MET A 284 -0.44 8.74 -20.48
C MET A 284 0.37 7.53 -20.93
N HIS A 285 1.67 7.69 -21.18
CA HIS A 285 2.55 6.57 -21.50
C HIS A 285 2.63 5.56 -20.34
N PHE A 286 2.68 6.01 -19.10
CA PHE A 286 2.66 5.11 -17.94
C PHE A 286 1.43 4.19 -17.96
N ILE A 287 0.25 4.72 -18.30
CA ILE A 287 -0.98 3.94 -18.47
C ILE A 287 -0.87 3.00 -19.67
N ALA A 288 -0.47 3.52 -20.83
CA ALA A 288 -0.44 2.78 -22.10
C ALA A 288 0.54 1.59 -22.09
N TYR A 289 1.68 1.74 -21.43
CA TYR A 289 2.71 0.70 -21.33
C TYR A 289 2.54 -0.17 -20.07
N THR A 290 1.58 0.12 -19.19
CA THR A 290 1.23 -0.81 -18.11
C THR A 290 0.49 -2.02 -18.69
N LEU A 291 0.93 -3.21 -18.26
CA LEU A 291 0.39 -4.51 -18.68
C LEU A 291 -0.38 -5.21 -17.55
N LYS A 292 -0.09 -4.89 -16.29
CA LYS A 292 -0.85 -5.34 -15.11
C LYS A 292 -0.78 -4.30 -14.00
N THR A 293 -1.85 -4.19 -13.22
CA THR A 293 -1.86 -3.42 -11.98
C THR A 293 -2.78 -4.06 -10.93
N ASN A 294 -2.38 -3.97 -9.67
CA ASN A 294 -3.20 -4.42 -8.53
C ASN A 294 -4.18 -3.33 -8.04
N PHE A 295 -4.35 -2.23 -8.80
CA PHE A 295 -5.16 -1.08 -8.39
C PHE A 295 -6.53 -1.50 -7.85
N TYR A 296 -7.29 -2.29 -8.62
CA TYR A 296 -8.66 -2.69 -8.27
C TYR A 296 -8.78 -3.75 -7.17
N LEU A 297 -7.67 -4.18 -6.54
CA LEU A 297 -7.77 -5.04 -5.36
C LEU A 297 -8.35 -4.26 -4.17
N PRO A 298 -9.34 -4.83 -3.46
CA PRO A 298 -10.03 -4.15 -2.37
C PRO A 298 -9.12 -3.92 -1.16
N ASN A 299 -8.11 -4.77 -0.98
CA ASN A 299 -7.18 -4.68 0.15
C ASN A 299 -5.75 -4.93 -0.33
N LYS A 300 -4.88 -3.95 -0.11
CA LYS A 300 -3.49 -3.94 -0.58
C LYS A 300 -2.66 -2.98 0.25
N THR A 301 -1.35 -3.22 0.27
CA THR A 301 -0.39 -2.42 1.05
C THR A 301 0.46 -1.48 0.20
N ALA A 302 0.42 -1.64 -1.12
CA ALA A 302 1.06 -0.80 -2.10
C ALA A 302 0.33 -0.90 -3.45
N LEU A 303 0.55 0.07 -4.33
CA LEU A 303 0.17 -0.03 -5.73
C LEU A 303 1.34 -0.61 -6.54
N ALA A 304 1.07 -1.60 -7.36
CA ALA A 304 2.05 -2.30 -8.16
C ALA A 304 1.66 -2.28 -9.64
N PHE A 305 2.66 -2.15 -10.50
CA PHE A 305 2.54 -2.06 -11.95
C PHE A 305 3.60 -2.94 -12.61
N ARG A 306 3.19 -3.79 -13.55
CA ARG A 306 4.12 -4.42 -14.49
C ARG A 306 4.05 -3.65 -15.79
N LEU A 307 5.18 -3.12 -16.25
CA LEU A 307 5.29 -2.35 -17.48
C LEU A 307 5.91 -3.16 -18.62
N ASP A 308 5.50 -2.79 -19.83
CA ASP A 308 6.21 -3.07 -21.06
C ASP A 308 7.49 -2.20 -21.12
N PRO A 309 8.69 -2.81 -21.23
CA PRO A 309 9.96 -2.09 -21.30
C PRO A 309 10.09 -1.14 -22.49
N THR A 310 9.28 -1.30 -23.54
CA THR A 310 9.25 -0.38 -24.69
C THR A 310 8.83 1.03 -24.33
N TYR A 311 8.27 1.25 -23.11
CA TYR A 311 8.11 2.57 -22.50
C TYR A 311 9.39 3.41 -22.59
N LEU A 312 10.57 2.81 -22.40
CA LEU A 312 11.85 3.52 -22.41
C LEU A 312 12.19 4.13 -23.78
N ASN A 313 11.59 3.65 -24.87
CA ASN A 313 11.74 4.25 -26.20
C ASN A 313 10.86 5.50 -26.37
N ALA A 314 9.81 5.64 -25.57
CA ALA A 314 8.87 6.77 -25.59
C ALA A 314 9.20 7.85 -24.54
N ALA A 315 10.28 7.65 -23.78
CA ALA A 315 10.78 8.61 -22.81
C ALA A 315 11.63 9.71 -23.51
N PRO A 316 11.62 10.95 -23.01
CA PRO A 316 12.25 12.11 -23.67
C PRO A 316 13.76 12.21 -23.40
N PHE A 317 14.46 11.07 -23.39
CA PHE A 317 15.92 10.99 -23.26
C PHE A 317 16.50 10.04 -24.31
N GLN A 318 17.80 10.15 -24.59
CA GLN A 318 18.49 9.24 -25.50
C GLN A 318 18.72 7.88 -24.83
N ARG A 319 17.73 6.99 -24.96
CA ARG A 319 17.69 5.69 -24.29
C ARG A 319 18.96 4.86 -24.53
N GLU A 320 19.45 4.75 -25.76
CA GLU A 320 20.61 3.93 -26.11
C GLU A 320 21.86 4.27 -25.28
N THR A 321 21.97 5.52 -24.83
CA THR A 321 23.10 6.03 -24.04
C THR A 321 22.98 5.67 -22.56
N LEU A 322 21.78 5.77 -22.00
CA LEU A 322 21.53 5.56 -20.57
C LEU A 322 21.17 4.10 -20.26
N PHE A 323 20.36 3.49 -21.11
CA PHE A 323 19.76 2.17 -20.97
C PHE A 323 19.89 1.39 -22.29
N PRO A 324 21.12 0.93 -22.62
CA PRO A 324 21.46 0.42 -23.96
C PRO A 324 20.62 -0.77 -24.41
N GLU A 325 20.27 -1.67 -23.50
CA GLU A 325 19.44 -2.84 -23.76
C GLU A 325 18.06 -2.69 -23.13
N LEU A 326 17.00 -3.02 -23.86
CA LEU A 326 15.67 -3.07 -23.28
C LEU A 326 15.56 -4.25 -22.32
N PRO A 327 15.11 -4.04 -21.07
CA PRO A 327 14.80 -5.14 -20.18
C PRO A 327 13.71 -6.05 -20.77
N TYR A 328 13.54 -7.23 -20.17
CA TYR A 328 12.41 -8.11 -20.43
C TYR A 328 11.15 -7.70 -19.64
N GLY A 329 11.33 -7.16 -18.44
CA GLY A 329 10.22 -6.70 -17.61
C GLY A 329 10.65 -5.67 -16.57
N ILE A 330 9.79 -4.68 -16.36
CA ILE A 330 9.93 -3.65 -15.34
C ILE A 330 8.71 -3.76 -14.42
N PHE A 331 8.96 -3.94 -13.13
CA PHE A 331 7.93 -3.86 -12.10
C PHE A 331 8.18 -2.60 -11.28
N PHE A 332 7.15 -1.79 -11.09
CA PHE A 332 7.17 -0.61 -10.24
C PHE A 332 6.16 -0.77 -9.12
N ILE A 333 6.60 -0.58 -7.88
CA ILE A 333 5.75 -0.68 -6.70
C ILE A 333 5.91 0.61 -5.89
N ASN A 334 4.80 1.22 -5.49
CA ASN A 334 4.74 2.41 -4.65
C ASN A 334 3.83 2.15 -3.45
N GLY A 335 4.37 2.33 -2.24
CA GLY A 335 3.64 2.15 -0.99
C GLY A 335 4.00 3.22 0.03
N MET A 336 3.80 2.89 1.31
CA MET A 336 3.97 3.85 2.41
C MET A 336 5.40 4.32 2.59
N HIS A 337 5.69 5.51 2.05
CA HIS A 337 7.00 6.14 1.95
C HIS A 337 8.10 5.26 1.32
N PHE A 338 7.72 4.45 0.32
CA PHE A 338 8.70 3.76 -0.50
C PHE A 338 8.30 3.72 -1.97
N ILE A 339 9.32 3.77 -2.82
CA ILE A 339 9.21 3.37 -4.23
C ILE A 339 10.16 2.21 -4.47
N ALA A 340 9.79 1.30 -5.36
CA ALA A 340 10.62 0.14 -5.64
C ALA A 340 10.53 -0.27 -7.10
N PHE A 341 11.62 -0.82 -7.60
CA PHE A 341 11.70 -1.43 -8.91
C PHE A 341 12.19 -2.86 -8.81
N HIS A 342 11.64 -3.74 -9.64
CA HIS A 342 12.30 -4.98 -10.04
C HIS A 342 12.48 -4.99 -11.56
N ILE A 343 13.71 -5.14 -12.03
CA ILE A 343 14.06 -5.16 -13.46
C ILE A 343 14.73 -6.48 -13.78
N ARG A 344 14.32 -7.11 -14.89
CA ARG A 344 14.89 -8.38 -15.40
C ARG A 344 15.19 -8.31 -16.90
N PHE A 345 16.23 -8.99 -17.35
CA PHE A 345 16.67 -9.02 -18.76
C PHE A 345 16.32 -10.32 -19.52
N LYS A 346 15.83 -11.35 -18.82
CA LYS A 346 15.25 -12.55 -19.45
C LYS A 346 14.00 -12.96 -18.70
N ASP A 347 13.24 -13.86 -19.29
CA ASP A 347 12.09 -14.47 -18.63
C ASP A 347 12.52 -15.18 -17.34
N LEU A 348 13.36 -16.21 -17.45
CA LEU A 348 14.01 -16.79 -16.27
C LEU A 348 15.19 -15.89 -15.85
N SER A 349 15.12 -15.28 -14.67
CA SER A 349 16.15 -14.37 -14.18
C SER A 349 16.31 -14.43 -12.66
N ARG A 350 17.53 -14.12 -12.21
CA ARG A 350 17.88 -14.09 -10.78
C ARG A 350 18.63 -12.82 -10.41
N GLY A 351 18.33 -12.28 -9.23
CA GLY A 351 18.80 -10.97 -8.81
C GLY A 351 18.67 -10.68 -7.33
N GLY A 352 19.56 -9.82 -6.81
CA GLY A 352 19.48 -9.37 -5.42
C GLY A 352 18.30 -8.42 -5.16
N LEU A 353 17.67 -8.52 -3.99
CA LEU A 353 16.72 -7.58 -3.44
C LEU A 353 17.43 -6.71 -2.40
N ARG A 354 17.59 -5.43 -2.73
CA ARG A 354 18.24 -4.40 -1.91
C ARG A 354 17.20 -3.46 -1.33
N THR A 355 17.38 -3.04 -0.08
CA THR A 355 16.65 -1.89 0.47
C THR A 355 17.60 -0.76 0.78
N VAL A 356 17.45 0.36 0.08
CA VAL A 356 18.19 1.61 0.30
C VAL A 356 17.40 2.41 1.34
N TYR A 357 17.97 2.57 2.54
CA TYR A 357 17.30 3.22 3.67
C TYR A 357 18.12 4.42 4.21
N PRO A 358 18.14 5.55 3.47
CA PRO A 358 18.90 6.73 3.86
C PRO A 358 18.35 7.34 5.16
N LYS A 359 19.28 7.68 6.07
CA LYS A 359 18.93 8.25 7.39
C LYS A 359 18.85 9.78 7.39
N HIS A 360 19.45 10.44 6.40
CA HIS A 360 19.53 11.90 6.32
C HIS A 360 18.79 12.45 5.10
N LYS A 361 18.20 13.64 5.23
CA LYS A 361 17.39 14.28 4.17
C LYS A 361 18.17 14.51 2.88
N GLU A 362 19.44 14.88 2.97
CA GLU A 362 20.30 15.10 1.79
C GLU A 362 20.51 13.81 1.00
N GLN A 363 20.72 12.69 1.70
CA GLN A 363 20.81 11.36 1.09
C GLN A 363 19.48 10.94 0.48
N VAL A 364 18.35 11.19 1.15
CA VAL A 364 17.01 10.92 0.60
C VAL A 364 16.82 11.59 -0.75
N LEU A 365 17.20 12.88 -0.87
CA LEU A 365 17.08 13.62 -2.13
C LEU A 365 17.99 13.07 -3.23
N ALA A 366 19.24 12.73 -2.90
CA ALA A 366 20.20 12.20 -3.86
C ALA A 366 19.82 10.79 -4.35
N GLU A 367 19.56 9.87 -3.42
CA GLU A 367 19.29 8.46 -3.71
C GLU A 367 17.92 8.25 -4.36
N ARG A 368 16.93 9.13 -4.10
CA ARG A 368 15.64 9.04 -4.80
C ARG A 368 15.79 9.23 -6.31
N ASN A 369 16.76 10.02 -6.76
CA ASN A 369 16.93 10.32 -8.19
C ASN A 369 17.55 9.15 -8.98
N THR A 370 18.10 8.14 -8.30
CA THR A 370 18.91 7.09 -8.92
C THR A 370 18.26 5.71 -8.88
N VAL A 371 17.13 5.52 -8.17
CA VAL A 371 16.54 4.20 -7.89
C VAL A 371 16.33 3.35 -9.15
N PHE A 372 15.74 3.92 -10.21
CA PHE A 372 15.54 3.19 -11.46
C PHE A 372 16.87 2.85 -12.16
N ALA A 373 17.77 3.84 -12.31
CA ALA A 373 19.06 3.64 -12.97
C ALA A 373 19.96 2.65 -12.23
N GLU A 374 20.00 2.71 -10.89
CA GLU A 374 20.74 1.75 -10.08
C GLU A 374 20.18 0.33 -10.28
N CYS A 375 18.84 0.19 -10.22
CA CYS A 375 18.19 -1.11 -10.42
C CYS A 375 18.50 -1.67 -11.81
N TYR A 376 18.40 -0.85 -12.85
CA TYR A 376 18.72 -1.21 -14.23
C TYR A 376 20.18 -1.63 -14.36
N ASN A 377 21.12 -0.80 -13.91
CA ASN A 377 22.56 -1.03 -14.10
C ASN A 377 23.05 -2.26 -13.35
N LEU A 378 22.53 -2.52 -12.15
CA LEU A 378 22.83 -3.72 -11.38
C LEU A 378 22.23 -4.97 -12.03
N ALA A 379 20.99 -4.91 -12.52
CA ALA A 379 20.35 -6.00 -13.25
C ALA A 379 21.10 -6.31 -14.56
N PHE A 380 21.52 -5.28 -15.29
CA PHE A 380 22.25 -5.40 -16.55
C PHE A 380 23.66 -5.97 -16.33
N THR A 381 24.35 -5.50 -15.29
CA THR A 381 25.64 -6.06 -14.88
C THR A 381 25.51 -7.54 -14.51
N GLN A 382 24.44 -7.90 -13.78
CA GLN A 382 24.16 -9.30 -13.46
C GLN A 382 23.85 -10.12 -14.72
N HIS A 383 23.16 -9.52 -15.69
CA HIS A 383 22.84 -10.18 -16.95
C HIS A 383 24.10 -10.53 -17.75
N ASN A 384 25.03 -9.57 -17.86
CA ASN A 384 26.31 -9.78 -18.53
C ASN A 384 27.21 -10.81 -17.82
N LYS A 385 27.09 -10.94 -16.49
CA LYS A 385 27.77 -12.00 -15.72
C LYS A 385 27.17 -13.38 -15.99
N ASN A 386 25.87 -13.47 -16.22
CA ASN A 386 25.15 -14.73 -16.42
C ASN A 386 25.20 -15.26 -17.87
N LYS A 387 26.09 -14.75 -18.72
CA LYS A 387 26.19 -15.12 -20.16
C LYS A 387 26.35 -16.62 -20.43
N ASP A 388 26.92 -17.37 -19.47
CA ASP A 388 27.24 -18.79 -19.60
C ASP A 388 26.17 -19.72 -18.96
N ILE A 389 25.05 -19.19 -18.46
CA ILE A 389 23.95 -19.95 -17.85
C ILE A 389 22.58 -19.60 -18.49
N PRO A 390 21.56 -20.47 -18.38
CA PRO A 390 20.25 -20.20 -18.97
C PRO A 390 19.53 -18.98 -18.37
N GLU A 391 19.81 -18.63 -17.12
CA GLU A 391 19.19 -17.51 -16.39
C GLU A 391 19.72 -16.15 -16.84
N GLY A 392 18.86 -15.14 -16.95
CA GLY A 392 19.24 -13.74 -17.08
C GLY A 392 19.55 -13.08 -15.74
N GLY A 393 20.00 -11.83 -15.80
CA GLY A 393 20.17 -11.00 -14.61
C GLY A 393 18.87 -10.28 -14.27
N SER A 394 18.60 -10.15 -12.99
CA SER A 394 17.60 -9.22 -12.46
C SER A 394 18.15 -8.47 -11.26
N LYS A 395 17.39 -7.47 -10.81
CA LYS A 395 17.62 -6.76 -9.55
C LYS A 395 16.29 -6.25 -9.03
N ALA A 396 16.14 -6.22 -7.72
CA ALA A 396 15.13 -5.41 -7.07
C ALA A 396 15.78 -4.40 -6.13
N ILE A 397 15.26 -3.17 -6.15
CA ILE A 397 15.65 -2.10 -5.23
C ILE A 397 14.38 -1.51 -4.64
N ILE A 398 14.34 -1.44 -3.32
CA ILE A 398 13.35 -0.69 -2.54
C ILE A 398 14.05 0.55 -2.00
N PHE A 399 13.58 1.72 -2.37
CA PHE A 399 13.98 2.98 -1.75
C PHE A 399 12.97 3.32 -0.65
N LEU A 400 13.43 3.33 0.60
CA LEU A 400 12.60 3.61 1.78
C LEU A 400 12.94 4.99 2.33
N GLU A 401 11.97 5.91 2.31
CA GLU A 401 12.14 7.20 2.98
C GLU A 401 12.18 7.03 4.50
N ALA A 402 12.81 7.97 5.20
CA ALA A 402 12.74 8.02 6.65
C ALA A 402 11.28 8.13 7.10
N TYR A 403 10.89 7.36 8.12
CA TYR A 403 9.51 7.34 8.60
C TYR A 403 9.13 8.70 9.20
N ALA A 404 8.48 9.54 8.40
CA ALA A 404 8.21 10.93 8.74
C ALA A 404 7.42 11.10 10.04
N TYR A 405 6.58 10.12 10.39
CA TYR A 405 5.75 10.15 11.59
C TYR A 405 6.43 9.58 12.83
N LEU A 406 7.60 8.93 12.73
CA LEU A 406 8.22 8.28 13.88
C LEU A 406 8.48 9.25 15.04
N HIS A 407 8.97 10.45 14.69
CA HIS A 407 9.20 11.50 15.69
C HIS A 407 7.89 11.89 16.36
N THR A 408 6.84 12.12 15.58
CA THR A 408 5.53 12.52 16.08
C THR A 408 4.87 11.45 16.95
N GLU A 409 4.97 10.17 16.57
CA GLU A 409 4.48 9.04 17.37
C GLU A 409 5.28 8.90 18.67
N SER A 410 6.60 9.09 18.62
CA SER A 410 7.45 9.13 19.81
C SER A 410 7.07 10.26 20.76
N ASP A 411 6.69 11.44 20.23
CA ASP A 411 6.23 12.58 21.04
C ASP A 411 4.84 12.35 21.64
N ILE A 412 3.99 11.57 20.96
CA ILE A 412 2.70 11.13 21.51
C ILE A 412 2.95 10.18 22.70
N LEU A 413 3.80 9.16 22.51
CA LEU A 413 4.20 8.24 23.60
C LEU A 413 4.79 9.00 24.80
N ALA A 414 5.68 9.96 24.56
CA ALA A 414 6.30 10.74 25.65
C ALA A 414 5.24 11.49 26.49
N ARG A 415 4.24 12.08 25.84
CA ARG A 415 3.13 12.79 26.50
C ARG A 415 2.22 11.83 27.26
N GLU A 416 1.90 10.68 26.68
CA GLU A 416 1.07 9.66 27.33
C GLU A 416 1.76 9.07 28.58
N LEU A 417 3.07 8.80 28.51
CA LEU A 417 3.85 8.37 29.68
C LEU A 417 3.96 9.45 30.76
N ALA A 418 4.11 10.71 30.37
CA ALA A 418 4.13 11.83 31.31
C ALA A 418 2.77 12.00 32.01
N ALA A 419 1.66 11.85 31.29
CA ALA A 419 0.32 11.85 31.86
C ALA A 419 0.09 10.70 32.84
N ALA A 420 0.74 9.55 32.61
CA ALA A 420 0.77 8.41 33.53
C ALA A 420 1.80 8.56 34.68
N ALA A 421 2.36 9.75 34.88
CA ALA A 421 3.30 10.09 35.94
C ALA A 421 4.60 9.24 35.96
N HIS A 422 5.07 8.78 34.79
CA HIS A 422 6.39 8.16 34.67
C HIS A 422 7.52 9.19 34.84
N ALA A 423 8.65 8.77 35.42
CA ALA A 423 9.82 9.62 35.59
C ALA A 423 10.46 9.99 34.23
N PRO A 424 11.07 11.18 34.09
CA PRO A 424 11.67 11.64 32.83
C PRO A 424 12.70 10.67 32.23
N GLU A 425 13.49 9.99 33.06
CA GLU A 425 14.49 9.02 32.63
C GLU A 425 13.84 7.79 31.98
N VAL A 426 12.74 7.31 32.57
CA VAL A 426 11.95 6.19 32.03
C VAL A 426 11.28 6.57 30.72
N ILE A 427 10.82 7.83 30.59
CA ILE A 427 10.24 8.34 29.35
C ILE A 427 11.29 8.34 28.24
N ALA A 428 12.49 8.85 28.52
CA ALA A 428 13.60 8.88 27.56
C ALA A 428 14.00 7.46 27.12
N GLU A 429 14.12 6.51 28.05
CA GLU A 429 14.45 5.13 27.75
C GLU A 429 13.38 4.45 26.87
N LYS A 430 12.11 4.53 27.27
CA LYS A 430 11.00 3.90 26.53
C LYS A 430 10.82 4.50 25.14
N THR A 431 10.99 5.82 24.99
CA THR A 431 10.87 6.48 23.68
C THR A 431 12.04 6.12 22.76
N ALA A 432 13.26 5.97 23.29
CA ALA A 432 14.41 5.51 22.51
C ALA A 432 14.23 4.06 22.04
N LEU A 433 13.77 3.16 22.92
CA LEU A 433 13.46 1.77 22.56
C LEU A 433 12.37 1.71 21.48
N PHE A 434 11.27 2.43 21.68
CA PHE A 434 10.18 2.53 20.70
C PHE A 434 10.69 2.96 19.33
N ARG A 435 11.55 4.00 19.25
CA ARG A 435 12.12 4.45 17.97
C ARG A 435 12.92 3.34 17.29
N SER A 436 13.83 2.70 18.02
CA SER A 436 14.68 1.64 17.46
C SER A 436 13.86 0.46 16.93
N GLU A 437 12.86 0.02 17.69
CA GLU A 437 12.01 -1.10 17.32
C GLU A 437 11.11 -0.77 16.11
N GLN A 438 10.53 0.43 16.09
CA GLN A 438 9.67 0.87 14.99
C GLN A 438 10.45 1.15 13.71
N GLU A 439 11.69 1.63 13.77
CA GLU A 439 12.55 1.75 12.57
C GLU A 439 12.76 0.40 11.90
N LEU A 440 13.02 -0.64 12.70
CA LEU A 440 13.24 -1.99 12.18
C LEU A 440 11.95 -2.60 11.62
N GLU A 441 10.84 -2.49 12.35
CA GLU A 441 9.54 -3.00 11.87
C GLU A 441 9.07 -2.24 10.62
N TYR A 442 9.38 -0.95 10.51
CA TYR A 442 9.06 -0.17 9.32
C TYR A 442 9.83 -0.65 8.09
N LEU A 443 11.12 -0.97 8.24
CA LEU A 443 11.92 -1.61 7.20
C LEU A 443 11.28 -2.94 6.76
N TYR A 444 10.93 -3.80 7.71
CA TYR A 444 10.33 -5.10 7.42
C TYR A 444 8.95 -5.00 6.79
N GLN A 445 8.08 -4.11 7.29
CA GLN A 445 6.76 -3.88 6.73
C GLN A 445 6.84 -3.42 5.27
N THR A 446 7.77 -2.54 4.94
CA THR A 446 8.02 -2.13 3.55
C THR A 446 8.43 -3.31 2.67
N GLN A 447 9.34 -4.16 3.15
CA GLN A 447 9.77 -5.35 2.41
C GLN A 447 8.62 -6.36 2.21
N ARG A 448 7.80 -6.58 3.24
CA ARG A 448 6.58 -7.42 3.14
C ARG A 448 5.60 -6.83 2.13
N ALA A 449 5.38 -5.52 2.16
CA ALA A 449 4.52 -4.81 1.22
C ALA A 449 5.02 -4.95 -0.22
N PHE A 450 6.32 -4.74 -0.48
CA PHE A 450 6.89 -4.96 -1.81
C PHE A 450 6.62 -6.38 -2.32
N ILE A 451 6.88 -7.40 -1.49
CA ILE A 451 6.75 -8.81 -1.88
C ILE A 451 5.30 -9.21 -2.12
N GLN A 452 4.38 -8.84 -1.24
CA GLN A 452 2.96 -9.18 -1.38
C GLN A 452 2.36 -8.59 -2.66
N ASN A 453 2.65 -7.31 -2.94
CA ASN A 453 2.10 -6.66 -4.12
C ASN A 453 2.82 -7.10 -5.40
N LEU A 454 4.11 -7.46 -5.35
CA LEU A 454 4.78 -8.10 -6.48
C LEU A 454 4.16 -9.48 -6.79
N LEU A 455 3.96 -10.31 -5.77
CA LEU A 455 3.31 -11.63 -5.90
C LEU A 455 1.90 -11.51 -6.47
N SER A 456 1.14 -10.46 -6.12
CA SER A 456 -0.18 -10.21 -6.69
C SER A 456 -0.16 -10.04 -8.22
N LEU A 457 0.95 -9.58 -8.80
CA LEU A 457 1.09 -9.40 -10.24
C LEU A 457 1.61 -10.64 -10.97
N ILE A 458 2.24 -11.61 -10.30
CA ILE A 458 2.98 -12.70 -10.97
C ILE A 458 2.50 -14.09 -10.59
N ASN A 459 1.67 -14.24 -9.56
CA ASN A 459 1.20 -15.54 -9.12
C ASN A 459 0.06 -16.04 -10.02
N CYS A 460 0.37 -17.04 -10.85
CA CYS A 460 -0.51 -17.56 -11.90
C CYS A 460 -0.47 -19.09 -11.97
N THR A 461 -1.47 -19.65 -12.65
CA THR A 461 -1.46 -21.06 -13.07
C THR A 461 -0.31 -21.35 -14.04
N PRO A 462 0.07 -22.62 -14.26
CA PRO A 462 1.06 -23.00 -15.27
C PRO A 462 0.76 -22.51 -16.69
N GLU A 463 -0.52 -22.29 -17.03
CA GLU A 463 -1.01 -21.79 -18.31
C GLU A 463 -0.90 -20.27 -18.45
N GLY A 464 -0.54 -19.56 -17.36
CA GLY A 464 -0.36 -18.11 -17.35
C GLY A 464 -1.58 -17.30 -16.94
N THR A 465 -2.61 -17.94 -16.39
CA THR A 465 -3.79 -17.24 -15.84
C THR A 465 -3.49 -16.80 -14.41
N LEU A 466 -3.55 -15.50 -14.12
CA LEU A 466 -3.40 -15.00 -12.74
C LEU A 466 -4.45 -15.61 -11.81
N HIS A 467 -4.04 -15.91 -10.57
CA HIS A 467 -4.98 -16.38 -9.55
C HIS A 467 -5.96 -15.30 -9.07
N ILE A 468 -5.61 -14.03 -9.27
CA ILE A 468 -6.43 -12.89 -8.88
C ILE A 468 -7.20 -12.39 -10.11
N ALA A 469 -8.51 -12.65 -10.15
CA ALA A 469 -9.35 -12.39 -11.31
C ALA A 469 -9.65 -10.89 -11.53
N GLU A 470 -9.50 -10.08 -10.49
CA GLU A 470 -9.71 -8.63 -10.51
C GLU A 470 -8.58 -7.86 -11.21
N ILE A 471 -7.47 -8.53 -11.54
CA ILE A 471 -6.36 -7.93 -12.29
C ILE A 471 -6.55 -8.20 -13.78
N VAL A 472 -6.69 -7.12 -14.55
CA VAL A 472 -6.60 -7.18 -16.01
C VAL A 472 -5.16 -7.52 -16.41
N ASP A 473 -4.97 -8.70 -17.00
CA ASP A 473 -3.67 -9.21 -17.45
C ASP A 473 -3.51 -9.15 -18.98
N TYR A 474 -2.73 -8.16 -19.44
CA TYR A 474 -2.33 -8.06 -20.85
C TYR A 474 -1.10 -8.90 -21.21
N TRP A 475 -0.38 -9.45 -20.22
CA TRP A 475 0.80 -10.29 -20.44
C TRP A 475 0.43 -11.74 -20.76
N LYS A 476 -0.53 -12.32 -20.02
CA LYS A 476 -1.11 -13.66 -20.25
C LYS A 476 -0.09 -14.78 -20.37
N ARG A 477 1.01 -14.68 -19.61
CA ARG A 477 2.08 -15.69 -19.56
C ARG A 477 2.60 -15.82 -18.14
N PRO A 478 3.10 -17.00 -17.75
CA PRO A 478 3.73 -17.15 -16.45
C PRO A 478 4.93 -16.25 -16.26
N GLU A 479 5.13 -15.75 -15.04
CA GLU A 479 6.29 -14.95 -14.67
C GLU A 479 6.92 -15.51 -13.39
N TYR A 480 8.03 -16.25 -13.54
CA TYR A 480 8.79 -16.81 -12.41
C TYR A 480 9.99 -15.94 -12.09
N LEU A 481 10.00 -15.35 -10.90
CA LEU A 481 11.08 -14.51 -10.41
C LEU A 481 11.87 -15.24 -9.32
N TYR A 482 13.17 -14.96 -9.25
CA TYR A 482 14.07 -15.52 -8.23
C TYR A 482 14.91 -14.42 -7.61
N LEU A 483 14.75 -14.23 -6.30
CA LEU A 483 15.41 -13.20 -5.52
C LEU A 483 16.64 -13.76 -4.78
N GLY A 484 17.59 -12.88 -4.47
CA GLY A 484 18.68 -13.12 -3.53
C GLY A 484 18.75 -11.99 -2.51
N PRO A 485 19.31 -12.22 -1.32
CA PRO A 485 19.52 -11.15 -0.36
C PRO A 485 20.61 -10.18 -0.85
N ASP A 486 20.45 -8.92 -0.50
CA ASP A 486 21.45 -7.86 -0.63
C ASP A 486 21.31 -6.92 0.58
N GLU A 487 21.88 -5.73 0.52
CA GLU A 487 21.87 -4.72 1.57
C GLU A 487 20.50 -4.53 2.24
N ASN A 488 20.52 -4.46 3.58
CA ASN A 488 19.37 -4.36 4.47
C ASN A 488 18.36 -5.52 4.35
N MET A 489 18.79 -6.69 3.89
CA MET A 489 18.01 -7.93 3.92
C MET A 489 18.44 -8.82 5.09
N HIS A 490 17.63 -8.89 6.15
CA HIS A 490 17.91 -9.71 7.33
C HIS A 490 17.37 -11.14 7.19
N ASP A 491 17.98 -12.08 7.90
CA ASP A 491 17.62 -13.51 7.86
C ASP A 491 16.14 -13.77 8.14
N SER A 492 15.54 -13.06 9.10
CA SER A 492 14.11 -13.16 9.42
C SER A 492 13.22 -12.82 8.22
N MET A 493 13.64 -11.85 7.40
CA MET A 493 12.92 -11.46 6.20
C MET A 493 13.15 -12.43 5.04
N ILE A 494 14.36 -12.99 4.90
CA ILE A 494 14.62 -14.05 3.92
C ILE A 494 13.73 -15.26 4.19
N GLU A 495 13.63 -15.69 5.45
CA GLU A 495 12.75 -16.79 5.86
C GLU A 495 11.27 -16.44 5.63
N TRP A 496 10.85 -15.23 6.00
CA TRP A 496 9.48 -14.76 5.77
C TRP A 496 9.11 -14.75 4.29
N ILE A 497 9.97 -14.25 3.39
CA ILE A 497 9.71 -14.20 1.94
C ILE A 497 9.54 -15.62 1.37
N ALA A 498 10.38 -16.56 1.81
CA ALA A 498 10.26 -17.96 1.38
C ALA A 498 8.96 -18.62 1.88
N GLN A 499 8.57 -18.34 3.12
CA GLN A 499 7.31 -18.83 3.71
C GLN A 499 6.10 -18.21 3.02
N GLU A 500 6.13 -16.91 2.72
CA GLU A 500 5.05 -16.20 2.05
C GLU A 500 4.81 -16.79 0.66
N SER A 501 5.87 -17.05 -0.11
CA SER A 501 5.76 -17.71 -1.41
C SER A 501 5.10 -19.10 -1.31
N LEU A 502 5.39 -19.87 -0.27
CA LEU A 502 4.76 -21.17 -0.03
C LEU A 502 3.29 -21.01 0.37
N ARG A 503 2.99 -20.04 1.24
CA ARG A 503 1.63 -19.75 1.74
C ARG A 503 0.69 -19.38 0.61
N VAL A 504 1.14 -18.53 -0.31
CA VAL A 504 0.32 -18.13 -1.48
C VAL A 504 0.44 -19.11 -2.66
N GLN A 505 1.11 -20.25 -2.46
CA GLN A 505 1.29 -21.30 -3.47
C GLN A 505 1.95 -20.80 -4.77
N TYR A 506 2.79 -19.76 -4.69
CA TYR A 506 3.55 -19.29 -5.84
C TYR A 506 4.52 -20.37 -6.30
N ARG A 507 4.54 -20.66 -7.60
CA ARG A 507 5.19 -21.87 -8.17
C ARG A 507 6.66 -22.06 -7.78
N PRO A 508 7.54 -21.03 -7.78
CA PRO A 508 8.90 -21.16 -7.25
C PRO A 508 8.97 -21.62 -5.79
N GLY A 509 7.92 -21.43 -5.00
CA GLY A 509 7.82 -21.83 -3.61
C GLY A 509 8.98 -21.29 -2.79
N GLY A 510 9.58 -22.14 -1.95
CA GLY A 510 10.73 -21.75 -1.13
C GLY A 510 11.97 -21.33 -1.94
N ALA A 511 12.03 -21.58 -3.26
CA ALA A 511 13.12 -21.11 -4.13
C ALA A 511 12.93 -19.66 -4.58
N PHE A 512 11.78 -19.02 -4.31
CA PHE A 512 11.53 -17.62 -4.66
C PHE A 512 12.61 -16.67 -4.14
N ILE A 513 13.20 -16.94 -2.97
CA ILE A 513 14.38 -16.24 -2.47
C ILE A 513 15.46 -17.23 -2.02
N SER A 514 16.71 -16.94 -2.35
CA SER A 514 17.90 -17.72 -1.93
C SER A 514 18.52 -17.20 -0.62
N GLY A 515 19.58 -17.84 -0.10
CA GLY A 515 20.33 -17.33 1.07
C GLY A 515 19.75 -17.68 2.45
N LYS A 516 18.91 -18.70 2.57
CA LYS A 516 18.29 -19.11 3.85
C LYS A 516 19.33 -19.70 4.83
N PRO A 517 19.36 -19.32 6.12
CA PRO A 517 20.40 -19.76 7.06
C PRO A 517 20.47 -21.28 7.29
N LYS A 518 19.30 -21.94 7.40
CA LYS A 518 19.18 -23.38 7.72
C LYS A 518 19.34 -24.31 6.51
N ARG A 519 19.33 -23.77 5.30
CA ARG A 519 19.49 -24.51 4.04
C ARG A 519 20.54 -23.76 3.25
N GLY A 520 21.80 -24.15 3.42
CA GLY A 520 22.97 -23.43 2.93
C GLY A 520 22.91 -23.03 1.45
N ILE A 521 23.90 -22.26 1.02
CA ILE A 521 24.04 -21.57 -0.28
C ILE A 521 23.82 -22.46 -1.53
N ASN A 522 23.73 -23.78 -1.38
CA ASN A 522 23.68 -24.79 -2.45
C ASN A 522 22.32 -25.05 -3.11
N HIS A 523 21.26 -24.32 -2.81
CA HIS A 523 20.09 -24.31 -3.71
C HIS A 523 20.32 -23.26 -4.81
N LYS A 524 21.21 -23.63 -5.73
CA LYS A 524 21.22 -23.13 -7.10
C LYS A 524 19.96 -23.59 -7.80
#